data_AF-A0A3D1CRT0-F1
#
_entry.id   AF-A0A3D1CRT0-F1
#
_cell.length_a   1.000
_cell.length_b   1.000
_cell.length_c   1.000
_cell.angle_alpha   90.00
_cell.angle_beta   90.00
_cell.angle_gamma   90.00
#
_symmetry.space_group_name_H-M   'P 1'
#
loop_
_entity.id
_entity.type
_entity.pdbx_description
1 polymer ?
#
loop_
_entity_poly.entity_id
_entity_poly.type
_entity_poly.pdbx_seq_one_letter_code
_entity_poly.pdbx_strand_id
1 'polypeptide(L)'
;MTALHFPLWYLLIPFAIVLLATTIYMFFNIYHIAKFGMQSFGTTVVLLLYFGGYLAVLAVAGVMISNVDWQHTVTLIEILPFSGSSTSTFGL
;
A
#
# COMPACT_ATOMS: atom_id res chain seq x y z
N MET A 1 -20.52 23.14 11.64
CA MET A 1 -19.20 22.66 11.16
C MET A 1 -19.47 21.86 9.90
N THR A 2 -18.98 22.30 8.74
CA THR A 2 -19.15 21.56 7.48
C THR A 2 -18.27 20.32 7.52
N ALA A 3 -18.87 19.14 7.44
CA ALA A 3 -18.12 17.90 7.32
C ALA A 3 -17.25 17.97 6.05
N LEU A 4 -15.95 17.80 6.21
CA LEU A 4 -15.02 17.74 5.08
C LEU A 4 -15.07 16.32 4.53
N HIS A 5 -15.73 16.16 3.39
CA HIS A 5 -15.84 14.89 2.67
C HIS A 5 -14.64 14.76 1.75
N PHE A 6 -13.84 13.71 1.95
CA PHE A 6 -12.73 13.38 1.06
C PHE A 6 -13.01 12.08 0.33
N PRO A 7 -12.89 12.06 -1.01
CA PRO A 7 -13.09 10.84 -1.77
C PRO A 7 -11.88 9.90 -1.57
N LEU A 8 -12.17 8.61 -1.39
CA LEU A 8 -11.17 7.61 -0.98
C LEU A 8 -10.07 7.38 -2.03
N TRP A 9 -10.33 7.70 -3.31
CA TRP A 9 -9.36 7.55 -4.39
C TRP A 9 -8.06 8.33 -4.18
N TYR A 10 -8.03 9.37 -3.35
CA TYR A 10 -6.78 10.07 -3.01
C TYR A 10 -5.74 9.15 -2.36
N LEU A 11 -6.18 8.08 -1.68
CA LEU A 11 -5.29 7.07 -1.08
C LEU A 11 -4.55 6.22 -2.14
N LEU A 12 -5.05 6.18 -3.38
CA LEU A 12 -4.40 5.46 -4.48
C LEU A 12 -3.08 6.12 -4.90
N ILE A 13 -2.94 7.44 -4.70
CA ILE A 13 -1.73 8.18 -5.07
C ILE A 13 -0.50 7.71 -4.29
N PRO A 14 -0.48 7.75 -2.93
CA PRO A 14 0.65 7.25 -2.17
C PRO A 14 0.87 5.75 -2.39
N PHE A 15 -0.21 4.97 -2.55
CA PHE A 15 -0.10 3.55 -2.89
C PHE A 15 0.63 3.33 -4.23
N ALA A 16 0.27 4.07 -5.28
CA ALA A 16 0.90 3.98 -6.59
C ALA A 16 2.37 4.40 -6.55
N ILE A 17 2.74 5.42 -5.76
CA ILE A 17 4.13 5.84 -5.58
C ILE A 17 4.95 4.72 -4.92
N VAL A 18 4.43 4.11 -3.85
CA VAL A 18 5.10 2.99 -3.17
C VAL A 18 5.25 1.79 -4.11
N LEU A 19 4.20 1.46 -4.87
CA LEU A 19 4.21 0.35 -5.82
C LEU A 19 5.22 0.61 -6.95
N LEU A 20 5.28 1.83 -7.48
CA LEU A 20 6.26 2.23 -8.50
C LEU A 20 7.70 2.15 -7.96
N ALA A 21 7.96 2.70 -6.77
CA ALA A 21 9.27 2.65 -6.13
C ALA A 21 9.72 1.20 -5.89
N THR A 22 8.81 0.35 -5.41
CA THR A 22 9.07 -1.08 -5.20
C THR A 22 9.34 -1.79 -6.53
N THR A 23 8.60 -1.44 -7.59
CA THR A 23 8.82 -1.98 -8.95
C THR A 23 10.22 -1.66 -9.45
N ILE A 24 10.62 -0.39 -9.36
CA ILE A 24 11.95 0.09 -9.78
C ILE A 24 13.03 -0.62 -8.97
N TYR A 25 12.87 -0.72 -7.65
CA TYR A 25 13.80 -1.41 -6.78
C TYR A 25 13.92 -2.91 -7.10
N MET A 26 12.81 -3.57 -7.41
CA MET A 26 12.78 -4.96 -7.85
C MET A 26 13.61 -5.15 -9.13
N PHE A 27 13.38 -4.33 -10.16
CA PHE A 27 14.15 -4.40 -11.41
C PHE A 27 15.63 -4.12 -11.21
N PHE A 28 15.98 -3.14 -10.37
CA PHE A 28 17.37 -2.88 -10.00
C PHE A 28 18.04 -4.10 -9.37
N ASN A 29 17.36 -4.78 -8.44
CA ASN A 29 17.91 -5.99 -7.81
C ASN A 29 18.06 -7.15 -8.78
N ILE A 30 17.06 -7.38 -9.66
CA ILE A 30 17.17 -8.41 -10.70
C ILE A 30 18.36 -8.10 -11.61
N TYR A 31 18.49 -6.87 -12.09
CA TYR A 31 19.62 -6.46 -12.92
C TYR A 31 20.96 -6.64 -12.19
N HIS A 32 21.04 -6.23 -10.92
CA HIS A 32 22.24 -6.36 -10.11
C HIS A 32 22.66 -7.83 -9.95
N ILE A 33 21.73 -8.71 -9.59
CA ILE A 33 22.00 -10.16 -9.44
C ILE A 33 22.34 -10.78 -10.80
N ALA A 34 21.62 -10.42 -11.86
CA ALA A 34 21.89 -10.94 -13.20
C ALA A 34 23.23 -10.48 -13.77
N LYS A 35 23.76 -9.32 -13.36
CA LYS A 35 25.05 -8.80 -13.84
C LYS A 35 26.23 -9.17 -12.95
N PHE A 36 26.06 -9.11 -11.64
CA PHE A 36 27.14 -9.26 -10.66
C PHE A 36 27.06 -10.54 -9.84
N GLY A 37 25.93 -11.25 -9.89
CA GLY A 37 25.79 -12.55 -9.24
C GLY A 37 26.59 -13.63 -9.98
N MET A 38 27.05 -14.63 -9.22
CA MET A 38 27.66 -15.82 -9.79
C MET A 38 26.65 -16.53 -10.70
N GLN A 39 26.95 -16.68 -11.99
CA GLN A 39 26.05 -17.32 -12.96
C GLN A 39 26.02 -18.83 -12.72
N SER A 40 25.15 -19.24 -11.79
CA SER A 40 24.94 -20.64 -11.41
C SER A 40 23.45 -20.95 -11.41
N PHE A 41 23.09 -22.23 -11.49
CA PHE A 41 21.70 -22.67 -11.39
C PHE A 41 21.01 -22.14 -10.12
N GLY A 42 21.73 -22.09 -9.00
CA GLY A 42 21.22 -21.55 -7.75
C GLY A 42 20.80 -20.08 -7.87
N THR A 43 21.58 -19.26 -8.56
CA THR A 43 21.26 -17.83 -8.80
C THR A 43 20.00 -17.66 -9.64
N THR A 44 19.79 -18.53 -10.65
CA THR A 44 18.56 -18.54 -11.46
C THR A 44 17.34 -18.87 -10.61
N VAL A 45 17.44 -19.86 -9.72
CA VAL A 45 16.34 -20.21 -8.80
C VAL A 45 16.02 -19.05 -7.86
N VAL A 46 17.03 -18.37 -7.32
CA VAL A 46 16.85 -17.19 -6.46
C VAL A 46 16.14 -16.06 -7.23
N LEU A 47 16.54 -15.78 -8.47
CA LEU A 47 15.88 -14.78 -9.32
C LEU A 47 14.41 -15.13 -9.59
N LEU A 48 14.11 -16.39 -9.87
CA LEU A 48 12.73 -16.84 -10.09
C LEU A 48 11.88 -16.72 -8.83
N LEU A 49 12.40 -17.10 -7.66
CA LEU A 49 11.70 -16.93 -6.39
C LEU A 49 11.47 -15.46 -6.06
N TYR A 50 12.47 -14.61 -6.30
CA TYR A 50 12.37 -13.18 -6.05
C TYR A 50 11.29 -12.53 -6.93
N PHE A 51 11.34 -12.81 -8.24
CA PHE A 51 10.35 -12.30 -9.19
C PHE A 51 8.95 -12.89 -8.92
N GLY A 52 8.84 -14.19 -8.67
CA GLY A 52 7.59 -14.86 -8.35
C GLY A 52 6.95 -14.34 -7.06
N GLY A 53 7.75 -14.13 -6.01
CA GLY A 53 7.29 -13.52 -4.75
C GLY A 53 6.77 -12.11 -4.97
N TYR A 54 7.46 -11.31 -5.77
CA TYR A 54 6.98 -9.98 -6.15
C TYR A 54 5.64 -10.02 -6.90
N LEU A 55 5.48 -10.93 -7.87
CA LEU A 55 4.21 -11.11 -8.58
C LEU A 55 3.08 -11.54 -7.65
N ALA A 56 3.36 -12.44 -6.69
CA ALA A 56 2.39 -12.86 -5.69
C ALA A 56 1.93 -11.66 -4.82
N VAL A 57 2.86 -10.80 -4.40
CA VAL A 57 2.53 -9.57 -3.66
C VAL A 57 1.64 -8.65 -4.49
N LEU A 58 1.95 -8.44 -5.77
CA LEU A 58 1.11 -7.63 -6.67
C LEU A 58 -0.28 -8.23 -6.84
N ALA A 59 -0.39 -9.55 -6.99
CA ALA A 59 -1.68 -10.22 -7.12
C ALA A 59 -2.53 -10.07 -5.86
N VAL A 60 -1.94 -10.29 -4.68
CA VAL A 60 -2.64 -10.11 -3.39
C VAL A 60 -3.06 -8.66 -3.20
N ALA A 61 -2.16 -7.71 -3.47
CA ALA A 61 -2.47 -6.29 -3.39
C ALA A 61 -3.62 -5.92 -4.33
N GLY A 62 -3.60 -6.41 -5.58
CA GLY A 62 -4.66 -6.23 -6.57
C GLY A 62 -6.02 -6.74 -6.09
N VAL A 63 -6.06 -7.96 -5.52
CA VAL A 63 -7.29 -8.52 -4.95
C VAL A 63 -7.79 -7.67 -3.79
N MET A 64 -6.92 -7.27 -2.86
CA MET A 64 -7.29 -6.46 -1.70
C MET A 64 -7.90 -5.10 -2.12
N ILE A 65 -7.27 -4.40 -3.07
CA ILE A 65 -7.76 -3.08 -3.52
C ILE A 65 -9.01 -3.18 -4.39
N SER A 66 -9.23 -4.30 -5.10
CA SER A 66 -10.39 -4.47 -5.98
C SER A 66 -11.73 -4.57 -5.23
N ASN A 67 -11.68 -4.97 -3.95
CA ASN A 67 -12.87 -5.09 -3.10
C ASN A 67 -13.25 -3.78 -2.40
N VAL A 68 -12.47 -2.71 -2.60
CA VAL A 68 -12.72 -1.40 -2.00
C VAL A 68 -13.59 -0.56 -2.93
N ASP A 69 -14.65 0.04 -2.39
CA ASP A 69 -15.43 1.05 -3.11
C ASP A 69 -14.68 2.38 -3.13
N TRP A 70 -13.99 2.66 -4.23
CA TRP A 70 -13.20 3.88 -4.42
C TRP A 70 -14.04 5.14 -4.65
N GLN A 71 -15.33 5.00 -4.94
CA GLN A 71 -16.26 6.12 -5.06
C GLN A 71 -16.82 6.55 -3.69
N HIS A 72 -16.55 5.77 -2.65
CA HIS A 72 -16.93 6.10 -1.30
C HIS A 72 -16.24 7.39 -0.83
N THR A 73 -17.00 8.24 -0.13
CA THR A 73 -16.50 9.47 0.49
C THR A 73 -16.41 9.25 1.99
N VAL A 74 -15.24 9.51 2.55
CA VAL A 74 -15.03 9.37 4.00
C VAL A 74 -15.08 10.75 4.64
N THR A 75 -15.74 10.86 5.78
CA THR A 75 -15.72 12.11 6.56
C THR A 75 -14.52 12.15 7.48
N LEU A 76 -13.83 13.30 7.53
CA LEU A 76 -12.62 13.45 8.34
C LEU A 76 -12.86 13.22 9.85
N ILE A 77 -14.10 13.41 10.32
CA ILE A 77 -14.54 13.21 11.70
C ILE A 77 -14.64 11.72 12.08
N GLU A 78 -14.86 10.81 11.12
CA GLU A 78 -14.90 9.36 11.39
C GLU A 78 -13.49 8.74 11.43
N ILE A 79 -12.51 9.36 10.78
CA ILE A 79 -11.13 8.85 10.68
C ILE A 79 -10.30 9.23 11.92
N LEU A 80 -10.60 10.37 12.56
CA LEU A 80 -9.95 10.80 13.79
C LEU A 80 -10.87 10.47 14.97
N PRO A 81 -10.64 9.39 15.73
CA PRO A 81 -11.32 9.19 17.01
C PRO A 81 -10.82 10.27 17.98
N PHE A 82 -11.40 11.46 17.90
CA PHE A 82 -11.25 12.47 18.94
C PHE A 82 -12.04 11.96 20.14
N SER A 83 -11.40 11.14 20.97
CA SER A 83 -11.90 10.76 22.29
C SER A 83 -11.85 11.96 23.23
N GLY A 84 -12.60 13.00 22.90
CA GLY A 84 -12.91 14.12 23.79
C GLY A 84 -14.11 13.76 24.65
N SER A 85 -14.02 12.68 25.43
CA SER A 85 -14.97 12.45 26.51
C SER A 85 -14.60 13.34 27.70
N SER A 86 -15.06 14.59 27.67
CA SER A 86 -15.28 15.36 28.91
C SER A 86 -16.76 15.73 28.97
N THR A 87 -17.58 14.73 29.27
CA THR A 87 -18.88 14.92 29.89
C THR A 87 -18.65 15.66 31.22
N SER A 88 -18.69 16.99 31.20
CA SER A 88 -18.91 17.76 32.41
C SER A 88 -20.41 17.80 32.67
N THR A 89 -20.92 16.75 33.33
CA THR A 89 -22.14 16.82 34.13
C THR A 89 -21.90 17.82 35.25
N PHE A 90 -22.07 19.11 34.98
CA PHE A 90 -22.34 20.07 36.04
C PHE A 90 -23.81 19.91 36.42
N GLY A 91 -24.03 19.25 37.56
CA GLY A 91 -25.32 19.28 38.21
C GLY A 91 -25.65 20.71 38.63
N LEU A 92 -26.81 21.18 38.21
CA LEU A 92 -27.76 21.99 38.96
C LEU A 92 -29.17 21.62 38.46
#